data_AF-A0A560GTP4-F1
#
_entry.id   AF-A0A560GTP4-F1
#
_cell.length_a   1.000
_cell.length_b   1.000
_cell.length_c   1.000
_cell.angle_alpha   90.00
_cell.angle_beta   90.00
_cell.angle_gamma   90.00
#
_symmetry.space_group_name_H-M   'P 1'
#
loop_
_entity.id
_entity.type
_entity.pdbx_description
1 polymer ?
#
loop_
_entity_poly.entity_id
_entity_poly.type
_entity_poly.pdbx_seq_one_letter_code
_entity_poly.pdbx_strand_id
1 'polypeptide(L)'
;MAPPIGQSSGNTDDAKVEGRMVPANFLHDLNNLLTAIHGYSSLLAVDLPAGGMEQDFAARILAAAEEARLLVARVPRPRPVVALRVLLVGRAMDRLAGALETLGLEITLAASAREAQAVLADGGGDWQVVAGTKAALAGLDGYGLPLAAVPAGADAVTVDALIRAARG
;
A
#
# COMPACT_ATOMS: atom_id res chain seq x y z
N MET A 1 -22.55 35.69 51.04
CA MET A 1 -22.31 36.07 49.63
C MET A 1 -21.00 35.41 49.23
N ALA A 2 -21.09 34.22 48.64
CA ALA A 2 -19.95 33.34 48.35
C ALA A 2 -19.60 33.43 46.85
N PRO A 3 -18.31 33.33 46.46
CA PRO A 3 -17.90 33.37 45.06
C PRO A 3 -18.15 32.02 44.37
N PRO A 4 -18.46 31.99 43.06
CA PRO A 4 -18.48 30.74 42.31
C PRO A 4 -17.05 30.28 41.97
N ILE A 5 -16.84 29.00 42.24
CA ILE A 5 -15.62 28.20 42.07
C ILE A 5 -15.41 27.92 40.58
N GLY A 6 -14.18 28.10 40.11
CA GLY A 6 -13.77 27.74 38.76
C GLY A 6 -13.88 26.24 38.53
N GLN A 7 -14.42 25.86 37.38
CA GLN A 7 -14.29 24.51 36.84
C GLN A 7 -13.54 24.57 35.53
N SER A 8 -12.28 24.13 35.63
CA SER A 8 -11.43 23.63 34.56
C SER A 8 -12.17 22.53 33.81
N SER A 9 -12.59 22.80 32.57
CA SER A 9 -13.12 21.75 31.69
C SER A 9 -11.93 21.07 31.03
N GLY A 10 -11.85 19.76 31.29
CA GLY A 10 -10.73 18.91 30.99
C GLY A 10 -10.44 18.76 29.50
N ASN A 11 -9.15 18.71 29.25
CA ASN A 11 -8.48 18.04 28.16
C ASN A 11 -9.11 16.66 27.87
N THR A 12 -9.68 16.50 26.67
CA THR A 12 -9.72 15.21 25.98
C THR A 12 -9.13 15.45 24.59
N ASP A 13 -7.80 15.61 24.56
CA ASP A 13 -6.99 15.14 23.45
C ASP A 13 -7.39 13.68 23.20
N ASP A 14 -8.36 13.51 22.30
CA ASP A 14 -8.46 12.32 21.46
C ASP A 14 -7.15 12.24 20.67
N ALA A 15 -6.13 11.70 21.32
CA ALA A 15 -4.93 11.23 20.67
C ALA A 15 -5.39 10.16 19.67
N LYS A 16 -5.65 10.62 18.43
CA LYS A 16 -5.63 9.80 17.23
C LYS A 16 -4.51 8.80 17.42
N VAL A 17 -4.85 7.54 17.63
CA VAL A 17 -3.91 6.44 17.47
C VAL A 17 -3.59 6.44 15.98
N GLU A 18 -2.63 7.28 15.58
CA GLU A 18 -1.94 7.15 14.31
C GLU A 18 -1.33 5.75 14.35
N GLY A 19 -2.03 4.79 13.73
CA GLY A 19 -1.49 3.47 13.47
C GLY A 19 -0.24 3.67 12.64
N ARG A 20 0.93 3.73 13.30
CA ARG A 20 2.23 3.75 12.64
C ARG A 20 2.33 2.48 11.82
N MET A 21 2.11 2.63 10.52
CA MET A 21 2.31 1.56 9.57
C MET A 21 3.77 1.15 9.62
N VAL A 22 4.05 -0.08 10.04
CA VAL A 22 5.40 -0.61 10.03
C VAL A 22 5.78 -0.90 8.57
N PRO A 23 6.87 -0.33 8.03
CA PRO A 23 7.28 -0.58 6.66
C PRO A 23 7.47 -2.08 6.40
N ALA A 24 7.02 -2.58 5.25
CA ALA A 24 7.15 -3.99 4.88
C ALA A 24 8.62 -4.48 4.94
N ASN A 25 9.55 -3.61 4.53
CA ASN A 25 10.99 -3.89 4.56
C ASN A 25 11.50 -4.07 6.00
N PHE A 26 10.97 -3.32 6.96
CA PHE A 26 11.34 -3.48 8.37
C PHE A 26 10.92 -4.84 8.92
N LEU A 27 9.70 -5.31 8.60
CA LEU A 27 9.24 -6.64 9.03
C LEU A 27 10.06 -7.77 8.39
N HIS A 28 10.45 -7.59 7.13
CA HIS A 28 11.34 -8.52 6.44
C HIS A 28 12.70 -8.59 7.13
N ASP A 29 13.35 -7.44 7.37
CA ASP A 29 14.68 -7.39 7.97
C ASP A 29 14.67 -7.91 9.41
N LEU A 30 13.61 -7.59 10.18
CA LEU A 30 13.41 -8.13 11.51
C LEU A 30 13.26 -9.66 11.50
N ASN A 31 12.50 -10.21 10.55
CA ASN A 31 12.36 -11.67 10.43
C ASN A 31 13.69 -12.34 10.05
N ASN A 32 14.52 -11.68 9.24
CA ASN A 32 15.86 -12.18 8.91
C ASN A 32 16.78 -12.21 10.14
N LEU A 33 16.78 -11.14 10.94
CA LEU A 33 17.54 -11.07 12.19
C LEU A 33 17.08 -12.14 13.19
N LEU A 34 15.77 -12.30 13.38
CA LEU A 34 15.21 -13.32 14.27
C LEU A 34 15.54 -14.74 13.81
N THR A 35 15.55 -14.98 12.50
CA THR A 35 15.97 -16.27 11.93
C THR A 35 17.44 -16.57 12.23
N ALA A 36 18.32 -15.58 12.11
CA ALA A 36 19.74 -15.73 12.46
C ALA A 36 19.94 -15.96 13.96
N ILE A 37 19.30 -15.17 14.82
CA ILE A 37 19.37 -15.33 16.29
C ILE A 37 18.90 -16.72 16.69
N HIS A 38 17.75 -17.17 16.19
CA HIS A 38 17.23 -18.49 16.47
C HIS A 38 18.20 -19.60 16.02
N GLY A 39 18.76 -19.49 14.81
CA GLY A 39 19.75 -20.45 14.30
C GLY A 39 21.00 -20.55 15.17
N TYR A 40 21.62 -19.41 15.51
CA TYR A 40 22.81 -19.39 16.37
C TYR A 40 22.52 -19.88 17.78
N SER A 41 21.40 -19.50 18.38
CA SER A 41 21.02 -19.97 19.72
C SER A 41 20.70 -21.46 19.74
N SER A 42 20.12 -22.01 18.66
CA SER A 42 19.86 -23.44 18.56
C SER A 42 21.15 -24.24 18.47
N LEU A 43 22.14 -23.78 17.69
CA LEU A 43 23.46 -24.41 17.62
C LEU A 43 24.17 -24.33 18.98
N LEU A 44 24.16 -23.14 19.59
CA LEU A 44 24.77 -22.90 20.89
C LEU A 44 24.18 -23.80 21.99
N ALA A 45 22.86 -23.98 22.03
CA ALA A 45 22.21 -24.83 23.03
C ALA A 45 22.60 -26.31 22.90
N VAL A 46 22.94 -26.77 21.69
CA VAL A 46 23.40 -28.14 21.41
C VAL A 46 24.85 -28.34 21.84
N ASP A 47 25.70 -27.32 21.65
CA ASP A 47 27.14 -27.41 21.96
C ASP A 47 27.45 -27.21 23.45
N LEU A 48 26.52 -26.65 24.22
CA LEU A 48 26.72 -26.38 25.64
C LEU A 48 26.45 -27.60 26.53
N PRO A 49 27.26 -27.79 27.60
CA PRO A 49 27.09 -28.90 28.53
C PRO A 49 25.73 -28.83 29.25
N ALA A 50 25.10 -29.99 29.38
CA ALA A 50 23.78 -30.11 29.96
C ALA A 50 23.73 -29.65 31.42
N GLY A 51 22.71 -28.86 31.78
CA GLY A 51 22.48 -28.38 33.15
C GLY A 51 23.37 -27.21 33.58
N GLY A 52 24.15 -26.64 32.66
CA GLY A 52 24.94 -25.42 32.90
C GLY A 52 24.12 -24.13 32.75
N MET A 53 24.57 -23.06 33.40
CA MET A 53 23.91 -21.76 33.35
C MET A 53 23.91 -21.18 31.91
N GLU A 54 24.95 -21.46 31.15
CA GLU A 54 25.08 -21.07 29.75
C GLU A 54 24.01 -21.75 28.89
N GLN A 55 23.72 -23.03 29.14
CA GLN A 55 22.68 -23.77 28.44
C GLN A 55 21.30 -23.17 28.73
N ASP A 56 21.04 -22.80 29.99
CA ASP A 56 19.81 -22.11 30.40
C ASP A 56 19.68 -20.75 29.69
N PHE A 57 20.76 -19.98 29.56
CA PHE A 57 20.73 -18.73 28.80
C PHE A 57 20.44 -18.96 27.33
N ALA A 58 21.10 -19.94 26.68
CA ALA A 58 20.85 -20.27 25.29
C ALA A 58 19.39 -20.70 25.05
N ALA A 59 18.83 -21.51 25.95
CA ALA A 59 17.43 -21.92 25.91
C ALA A 59 16.46 -20.72 26.04
N ARG A 60 16.76 -19.76 26.92
CA ARG A 60 15.95 -18.55 27.08
C ARG A 60 16.00 -17.62 25.87
N ILE A 61 17.16 -17.47 25.24
CA ILE A 61 17.30 -16.69 23.99
C ILE A 61 16.49 -17.35 22.88
N LEU A 62 16.55 -18.68 22.76
CA LEU A 62 15.77 -19.44 21.78
C LEU A 62 14.26 -19.22 21.97
N ALA A 63 13.78 -19.32 23.20
CA ALA A 63 12.37 -19.09 23.54
C ALA A 63 11.93 -17.65 23.21
N ALA A 64 12.74 -16.65 23.55
CA ALA A 64 12.45 -15.26 23.24
C ALA A 64 12.44 -14.97 21.73
N ALA A 65 13.36 -15.56 20.97
CA ALA A 65 13.39 -15.44 19.52
C ALA A 65 12.14 -16.05 18.86
N GLU A 66 11.67 -17.19 19.37
CA GLU A 66 10.46 -17.84 18.88
C GLU A 66 9.21 -17.01 19.19
N GLU A 67 9.09 -16.48 20.42
CA GLU A 67 8.00 -15.58 20.80
C GLU A 67 7.97 -14.32 19.91
N ALA A 68 9.14 -13.72 19.68
CA ALA A 68 9.26 -12.56 18.80
C ALA A 68 8.85 -12.88 17.35
N ARG A 69 9.19 -14.07 16.81
CA ARG A 69 8.74 -14.49 15.48
C ARG A 69 7.23 -14.64 15.41
N LEU A 70 6.62 -15.23 16.43
CA LEU A 70 5.15 -15.36 16.52
C LEU A 70 4.48 -13.97 16.57
N LEU A 71 5.06 -13.02 17.28
CA LEU A 71 4.55 -11.64 17.30
C LEU A 71 4.67 -10.96 15.93
N VAL A 72 5.82 -11.09 15.26
CA VAL A 72 6.02 -10.54 13.90
C VAL A 72 5.08 -11.19 12.89
N ALA A 73 4.81 -12.49 13.00
CA ALA A 73 3.87 -13.21 12.14
C ALA A 73 2.42 -12.71 12.31
N ARG A 74 2.07 -12.16 13.47
CA ARG A 74 0.75 -11.58 13.76
C ARG A 74 0.64 -10.12 13.30
N VAL A 75 1.73 -9.46 12.94
CA VAL A 75 1.68 -8.10 12.40
C VAL A 75 1.04 -8.15 11.00
N PRO A 76 -0.05 -7.39 10.76
CA PRO A 76 -0.64 -7.29 9.44
C PRO A 76 0.41 -6.77 8.45
N ARG A 77 0.76 -7.58 7.45
CA ARG A 77 1.60 -7.11 6.35
C ARG A 77 0.74 -6.17 5.49
N PRO A 78 1.18 -4.94 5.19
CA PRO A 78 0.52 -4.17 4.14
C PRO A 78 0.58 -5.01 2.86
N ARG A 79 -0.59 -5.35 2.30
CA ARG A 79 -0.64 -5.89 0.95
C ARG A 79 0.10 -4.89 0.05
N PRO A 80 0.98 -5.33 -0.86
CA PRO A 80 1.43 -4.43 -1.91
C PRO A 80 0.17 -3.97 -2.64
N VAL A 81 -0.21 -2.72 -2.43
CA VAL A 81 -1.20 -2.05 -3.26
C VAL A 81 -0.46 -1.85 -4.57
N VAL A 82 -0.55 -2.83 -5.48
CA VAL A 82 -0.13 -2.62 -6.86
C VAL A 82 -1.04 -1.51 -7.36
N ALA A 83 -0.50 -0.29 -7.46
CA ALA A 83 -1.24 0.85 -7.93
C ALA A 83 -1.78 0.50 -9.32
N LEU A 84 -3.05 0.79 -9.53
CA LEU A 84 -3.69 0.50 -10.81
C LEU A 84 -3.15 1.47 -11.85
N ARG A 85 -2.45 0.95 -12.86
CA ARG A 85 -1.83 1.74 -13.93
C ARG A 85 -2.88 2.10 -14.97
N VAL A 86 -3.16 3.39 -15.12
CA VAL A 86 -4.22 3.92 -15.97
C VAL A 86 -3.63 4.88 -17.01
N LEU A 87 -3.98 4.66 -18.27
CA LEU A 87 -3.74 5.63 -19.33
C LEU A 87 -4.94 6.56 -19.44
N LEU A 88 -4.80 7.82 -19.02
CA LEU A 88 -5.84 8.82 -19.02
C LEU A 88 -5.76 9.70 -20.27
N VAL A 89 -6.81 9.68 -21.09
CA VAL A 89 -6.83 10.26 -22.44
C VAL A 89 -7.69 11.51 -22.51
N GLY A 90 -7.07 12.60 -22.94
CA GLY A 90 -7.69 13.88 -23.27
C GLY A 90 -7.31 15.00 -22.30
N ARG A 91 -6.94 16.16 -22.85
CA ARG A 91 -6.49 17.35 -22.10
C ARG A 91 -7.44 17.85 -21.00
N ALA A 92 -8.74 17.59 -21.16
CA ALA A 92 -9.73 17.97 -20.14
C ALA A 92 -9.55 17.18 -18.84
N MET A 93 -8.86 16.04 -18.89
CA MET A 93 -8.65 15.12 -17.78
C MET A 93 -7.37 15.41 -16.98
N ASP A 94 -6.48 16.29 -17.46
CA ASP A 94 -5.22 16.64 -16.77
C ASP A 94 -5.46 17.10 -15.33
N ARG A 95 -6.58 17.80 -15.08
CA ARG A 95 -6.97 18.28 -13.75
C ARG A 95 -7.36 17.15 -12.79
N LEU A 96 -7.77 15.99 -13.31
CA LEU A 96 -8.15 14.83 -12.52
C LEU A 96 -6.95 13.94 -12.18
N ALA A 97 -5.85 14.01 -12.93
CA ALA A 97 -4.69 13.14 -12.75
C ALA A 97 -4.17 13.16 -11.32
N GLY A 98 -3.87 14.35 -10.77
CA GLY A 98 -3.36 14.48 -9.41
C GLY A 98 -4.34 13.95 -8.35
N ALA A 99 -5.65 14.15 -8.54
CA ALA A 99 -6.65 13.62 -7.61
C ALA A 99 -6.74 12.09 -7.69
N LEU A 100 -6.65 11.50 -8.88
CA LEU A 100 -6.63 10.06 -9.09
C LEU A 100 -5.36 9.41 -8.52
N GLU A 101 -4.22 10.08 -8.61
CA GLU A 101 -2.96 9.65 -7.97
C GLU A 101 -3.10 9.62 -6.44
N THR A 102 -3.76 10.60 -5.82
CA THR A 102 -4.03 10.57 -4.38
C THR A 102 -4.94 9.41 -3.94
N LEU A 103 -5.70 8.84 -4.88
CA LEU A 103 -6.52 7.65 -4.67
C LEU A 103 -5.76 6.33 -4.92
N GLY A 104 -4.45 6.40 -5.19
CA GLY A 104 -3.58 5.23 -5.36
C GLY A 104 -3.60 4.64 -6.76
N LEU A 105 -3.95 5.45 -7.76
CA LEU A 105 -3.82 5.12 -9.19
C LEU A 105 -2.47 5.63 -9.71
N GLU A 106 -1.84 4.89 -10.62
CA GLU A 106 -0.68 5.37 -11.37
C GLU A 106 -1.17 5.90 -12.72
N ILE A 107 -1.08 7.22 -12.94
CA ILE A 107 -1.66 7.87 -14.11
C ILE A 107 -0.58 8.19 -15.16
N THR A 108 -0.79 7.74 -16.39
CA THR A 108 -0.08 8.25 -17.57
C THR A 108 -1.06 9.11 -18.36
N LEU A 109 -0.68 10.33 -18.71
CA LEU A 109 -1.52 11.23 -19.51
C LEU A 109 -1.22 11.07 -21.00
N ALA A 110 -2.26 11.04 -21.82
CA ALA A 110 -2.18 11.23 -23.26
C ALA A 110 -3.14 12.36 -23.68
N ALA A 111 -2.64 13.40 -24.35
CA ALA A 111 -3.45 14.56 -24.70
C ALA A 111 -4.51 14.24 -25.77
N SER A 112 -4.33 13.14 -26.53
CA SER A 112 -5.21 12.73 -27.62
C SER A 112 -5.26 11.21 -27.82
N ALA A 113 -6.28 10.73 -28.54
CA ALA A 113 -6.37 9.31 -28.94
C ALA A 113 -5.14 8.84 -29.74
N ARG A 114 -4.60 9.69 -30.63
CA ARG A 114 -3.40 9.37 -31.42
C ARG A 114 -2.16 9.17 -30.54
N GLU A 115 -2.02 10.00 -29.52
CA GLU A 115 -0.92 9.86 -28.55
C GLU A 115 -1.10 8.61 -27.70
N ALA A 116 -2.32 8.32 -27.24
CA ALA A 116 -2.65 7.09 -26.55
C ALA A 116 -2.33 5.85 -27.39
N GLN A 117 -2.66 5.86 -28.69
CA GLN A 117 -2.30 4.78 -29.63
C GLN A 117 -0.79 4.58 -29.75
N ALA A 118 -0.01 5.67 -29.80
CA ALA A 118 1.45 5.60 -29.86
C ALA A 118 2.02 4.98 -28.58
N VAL A 119 1.53 5.41 -27.42
CA VAL A 119 1.90 4.88 -26.09
C VAL A 119 1.56 3.39 -25.98
N LEU A 120 0.34 2.99 -26.39
CA LEU A 120 -0.08 1.60 -26.38
C LEU A 120 0.68 0.72 -27.38
N ALA A 121 1.10 1.28 -28.52
CA ALA A 121 1.91 0.57 -29.51
C ALA A 121 3.35 0.34 -29.06
N ASP A 122 3.91 1.26 -28.24
CA ASP A 122 5.29 1.18 -27.74
C ASP A 122 5.45 0.22 -26.55
N GLY A 123 4.36 -0.08 -25.83
CA GLY A 123 4.44 -0.95 -24.65
C GLY A 123 3.12 -1.31 -23.95
N GLY A 124 2.05 -1.61 -24.70
CA GLY A 124 0.67 -1.77 -24.20
C GLY A 124 0.42 -2.71 -23.00
N GLY A 125 1.39 -3.54 -22.61
CA GLY A 125 1.32 -4.41 -21.42
C GLY A 125 1.47 -3.69 -20.07
N ASP A 126 1.81 -2.40 -20.10
CA ASP A 126 2.08 -1.62 -18.90
C ASP A 126 0.82 -1.02 -18.25
N TRP A 127 -0.24 -0.81 -19.02
CA TRP A 127 -1.49 -0.23 -18.53
C TRP A 127 -2.54 -1.31 -18.33
N GLN A 128 -3.35 -1.12 -17.29
CA GLN A 128 -4.40 -2.07 -16.91
C GLN A 128 -5.78 -1.58 -17.36
N VAL A 129 -5.96 -0.26 -17.52
CA VAL A 129 -7.20 0.39 -17.97
C VAL A 129 -6.85 1.65 -18.76
N VAL A 130 -7.63 1.96 -19.78
CA VAL A 130 -7.60 3.26 -20.47
C VAL A 130 -8.86 4.04 -20.09
N ALA A 131 -8.71 5.26 -19.59
CA ALA A 131 -9.81 6.10 -19.14
C ALA A 131 -9.86 7.40 -19.95
N GLY A 132 -11.06 7.91 -20.24
CA GLY A 132 -11.20 9.17 -20.97
C GLY A 132 -12.62 9.43 -21.41
N THR A 133 -12.86 10.57 -22.05
CA THR A 133 -14.19 10.85 -22.63
C THR A 133 -14.51 9.85 -23.74
N LYS A 134 -15.80 9.60 -23.99
CA LYS A 134 -16.23 8.67 -25.07
C LYS A 134 -15.62 9.03 -26.44
N ALA A 135 -15.47 10.32 -26.72
CA ALA A 135 -14.82 10.78 -27.96
C ALA A 135 -13.31 10.51 -27.97
N ALA A 136 -12.63 10.67 -26.84
CA ALA A 136 -11.20 10.42 -26.71
C ALA A 136 -10.82 8.94 -26.75
N LEU A 137 -11.75 8.05 -26.38
CA LEU A 137 -11.56 6.60 -26.38
C LEU A 137 -11.88 5.94 -27.74
N ALA A 138 -12.46 6.68 -28.69
CA ALA A 138 -12.81 6.13 -29.99
C ALA A 138 -11.56 5.61 -30.72
N GLY A 139 -11.57 4.32 -31.10
CA GLY A 139 -10.46 3.67 -31.79
C GLY A 139 -9.31 3.18 -30.89
N LEU A 140 -9.55 3.04 -29.58
CA LEU A 140 -8.62 2.40 -28.63
C LEU A 140 -9.06 0.98 -28.22
N ASP A 141 -10.22 0.53 -28.66
CA ASP A 141 -10.80 -0.79 -28.42
C ASP A 141 -9.97 -1.94 -29.02
N GLY A 142 -9.24 -1.68 -30.12
CA GLY A 142 -8.37 -2.66 -30.77
C GLY A 142 -7.16 -3.14 -29.95
N TYR A 143 -6.85 -2.51 -28.82
CA TYR A 143 -5.68 -2.82 -27.98
C TYR A 143 -5.97 -3.84 -26.87
N GLY A 144 -7.21 -4.32 -26.74
CA GLY A 144 -7.56 -5.38 -25.77
C GLY A 144 -7.51 -4.97 -24.30
N LEU A 145 -7.38 -3.68 -24.00
CA LEU A 145 -7.46 -3.13 -22.65
C LEU A 145 -8.89 -2.70 -22.30
N PRO A 146 -9.30 -2.83 -21.04
CA PRO A 146 -10.56 -2.25 -20.57
C PRO A 146 -10.61 -0.75 -20.77
N LEU A 147 -11.78 -0.25 -21.21
CA LEU A 147 -12.03 1.17 -21.47
C LEU A 147 -13.02 1.72 -20.45
N ALA A 148 -12.63 2.77 -19.72
CA ALA A 148 -13.47 3.47 -18.77
C ALA A 148 -13.92 4.83 -19.34
N ALA A 149 -15.16 4.90 -19.80
CA ALA A 149 -15.74 6.13 -20.31
C ALA A 149 -16.08 7.10 -19.17
N VAL A 150 -15.38 8.23 -19.12
CA VAL A 150 -15.54 9.27 -18.09
C VAL A 150 -16.58 10.31 -18.53
N PRO A 151 -17.67 10.50 -17.75
CA PRO A 151 -18.64 11.56 -18.00
C PRO A 151 -18.03 12.96 -17.83
N ALA A 152 -18.52 13.93 -18.60
CA ALA A 152 -18.11 15.32 -18.42
C ALA A 152 -18.51 15.81 -17.01
N GLY A 153 -17.56 16.41 -16.30
CA GLY A 153 -17.79 16.94 -14.95
C GLY A 153 -17.77 15.90 -13.82
N ALA A 154 -17.42 14.64 -14.10
CA ALA A 154 -17.24 13.64 -13.05
C ALA A 154 -16.09 14.01 -12.10
N ASP A 155 -16.28 13.77 -10.80
CA ASP A 155 -15.23 13.91 -9.79
C ASP A 155 -14.27 12.71 -9.78
N ALA A 156 -13.13 12.86 -9.11
CA ALA A 156 -12.09 11.84 -9.08
C ALA A 156 -12.53 10.51 -8.44
N VAL A 157 -13.44 10.55 -7.46
CA VAL A 157 -13.96 9.36 -6.78
C VAL A 157 -14.86 8.56 -7.73
N THR A 158 -15.73 9.25 -8.45
CA THR A 158 -16.58 8.66 -9.48
C THR A 158 -15.73 8.05 -10.60
N VAL A 159 -14.67 8.74 -11.02
CA VAL A 159 -13.75 8.24 -12.04
C VAL A 159 -12.96 7.02 -11.56
N ASP A 160 -12.46 7.00 -10.33
CA ASP A 160 -11.81 5.82 -9.73
C ASP A 160 -12.75 4.61 -9.70
N ALA A 161 -14.01 4.80 -9.30
CA ALA A 161 -15.01 3.74 -9.31
C ALA A 161 -15.26 3.17 -10.71
N LEU A 162 -15.36 4.04 -11.73
CA LEU A 162 -15.52 3.62 -13.14
C LEU A 162 -14.30 2.86 -13.65
N ILE A 163 -13.09 3.32 -13.32
CA ILE A 163 -11.84 2.66 -13.69
C ILE A 163 -11.77 1.26 -13.06
N ARG A 164 -12.09 1.13 -11.78
CA ARG A 164 -12.07 -0.17 -11.08
C ARG A 164 -13.14 -1.12 -11.62
N ALA A 165 -14.34 -0.62 -11.90
CA ALA A 165 -15.41 -1.40 -12.50
C ALA A 165 -15.07 -1.88 -13.92
N ALA A 166 -14.37 -1.06 -14.72
CA ALA A 166 -13.92 -1.46 -16.06
C ALA A 166 -12.87 -2.59 -16.00
N ARG A 167 -12.02 -2.60 -14.98
CA ARG A 167 -11.00 -3.64 -14.78
C ARG A 167 -11.59 -5.01 -14.41
N GLY A 168 -12.67 -5.04 -13.62
CA GLY A 168 -13.27 -6.25 -13.05
C GLY A 168 -13.26 -6.27 -11.54
#